data_AF-A0A2P7MQQ4-F1
#
_entry.id   AF-A0A2P7MQQ4-F1
#
_cell.length_a   1.000
_cell.length_b   1.000
_cell.length_c   1.000
_cell.angle_alpha   90.00
_cell.angle_beta   90.00
_cell.angle_gamma   90.00
#
_symmetry.space_group_name_H-M   'P 1'
#
loop_
_entity.id
_entity.type
_entity.pdbx_description
1 polymer ?
#
loop_
_entity_poly.entity_id
_entity_poly.type
_entity_poly.pdbx_seq_one_letter_code
_entity_poly.pdbx_strand_id
1 'polypeptide(L)' 'MIFNGVIRSGGTPEALVQFGAESGTLRVGQRGGSTTDYRTTDYRTTPLLPVGWSVASIDVQNGRLTLRHGKQAVTAEL' A
#
# COMPACT_ATOMS: atom_id res chain seq x y z
N MET A 1 6.25 6.92 -5.33
CA MET A 1 6.35 5.98 -4.18
C MET A 1 7.57 5.13 -4.44
N ILE A 2 8.37 4.87 -3.41
CA ILE A 2 9.48 3.93 -3.45
C ILE A 2 8.99 2.63 -2.81
N PHE A 3 9.19 1.52 -3.51
CA PHE A 3 8.92 0.18 -3.01
C PHE A 3 10.23 -0.44 -2.53
N ASN A 4 10.30 -0.80 -1.25
CA ASN A 4 11.55 -1.21 -0.59
C ASN A 4 11.61 -2.72 -0.29
N GLY A 5 10.46 -3.40 -0.25
CA GLY A 5 10.43 -4.79 0.17
C GLY A 5 9.04 -5.31 0.45
N VAL A 6 8.98 -6.61 0.68
CA VAL A 6 7.81 -7.29 1.24
C VAL A 6 8.25 -8.18 2.40
N ILE A 7 7.42 -8.28 3.42
CA ILE A 7 7.66 -9.09 4.61
C ILE A 7 6.39 -9.84 5.00
N ARG A 8 6.52 -10.81 5.91
CA ARG A 8 5.39 -11.32 6.71
C ARG A 8 5.53 -10.82 8.14
N SER A 9 4.50 -10.13 8.63
CA SER A 9 4.38 -9.73 10.02
C SER A 9 3.19 -10.44 10.64
N GLY A 10 3.41 -11.27 11.67
CA GLY A 10 2.34 -12.08 12.28
C GLY A 10 1.58 -12.95 11.28
N GLY A 11 2.27 -13.45 10.24
CA GLY A 11 1.68 -14.23 9.14
C GLY A 11 1.00 -13.40 8.03
N THR A 12 0.83 -12.10 8.22
CA THR A 12 0.20 -11.20 7.25
C THR A 12 1.25 -10.62 6.28
N PRO A 13 1.02 -10.70 4.95
CA PRO A 13 1.86 -10.01 3.96
C PRO A 13 1.80 -8.49 4.12
N GLU A 14 2.96 -7.84 4.13
CA GLU A 14 3.09 -6.38 4.17
C GLU A 14 4.16 -5.92 3.17
N ALA A 15 3.93 -4.77 2.55
CA ALA A 15 4.90 -4.14 1.65
C ALA A 15 5.53 -2.92 2.32
N LEU A 16 6.85 -2.86 2.35
CA LEU A 16 7.62 -1.74 2.85
C LEU A 16 7.68 -0.67 1.76
N VAL A 17 7.22 0.53 2.07
CA VAL A 17 7.19 1.64 1.11
C VAL A 17 7.63 2.95 1.74
N GLN A 18 8.01 3.88 0.87
CA GLN A 18 8.18 5.29 1.21
C GLN A 18 7.36 6.15 0.24
N PHE A 19 6.63 7.12 0.78
CA PHE A 19 5.90 8.11 0.03
C PHE A 19 6.15 9.50 0.61
N GLY A 20 6.79 10.36 -0.18
CA GLY A 20 7.30 11.64 0.33
C GLY A 20 8.30 11.42 1.47
N ALA A 21 8.06 12.07 2.61
CA ALA A 21 8.87 11.94 3.81
C ALA A 21 8.45 10.78 4.72
N GLU A 22 7.33 10.10 4.42
CA GLU A 22 6.79 9.04 5.25
C GLU A 22 7.22 7.67 4.75
N SER A 23 7.55 6.78 5.69
CA SER A 23 7.84 5.38 5.42
C SER A 23 7.00 4.51 6.35
N GLY A 24 6.67 3.31 5.87
CA GLY A 24 5.86 2.38 6.64
C GLY A 24 5.45 1.18 5.81
N THR A 25 4.41 0.50 6.26
CA THR A 25 3.93 -0.72 5.61
C THR A 25 2.55 -0.55 5.00
N LEU A 26 2.36 -1.22 3.87
CA LEU A 26 1.09 -1.34 3.18
C LEU A 26 0.57 -2.78 3.30
N ARG A 27 -0.74 -2.89 3.48
CA ARG A 27 -1.51 -4.14 3.52
C ARG A 27 -2.55 -4.16 2.42
N VAL A 28 -2.90 -5.36 1.97
CA VAL A 28 -3.95 -5.57 0.97
C VAL A 28 -5.24 -4.85 1.39
N GLY A 29 -5.83 -4.10 0.46
CA GLY A 29 -7.05 -3.34 0.67
C GLY A 29 -6.86 -1.93 1.23
N GLN A 30 -5.65 -1.55 1.69
CA GLN A 30 -5.37 -0.16 2.03
C GLN A 30 -5.41 0.73 0.79
N ARG A 31 -5.77 2.01 0.99
CA ARG A 31 -6.06 3.00 -0.04
C ARG A 31 -5.34 4.29 0.27
N GLY A 32 -4.85 4.98 -0.75
CA GLY A 32 -4.26 6.28 -0.57
C GLY A 32 -5.28 7.34 -0.16
N GLY A 33 -4.90 8.17 0.80
CA GLY A 33 -5.73 9.25 1.34
C GLY A 33 -5.26 9.70 2.71
N SER A 34 -5.66 10.91 3.11
CA SER A 34 -5.43 11.38 4.47
C SER A 34 -6.35 10.63 5.42
N THR A 35 -5.81 10.17 6.55
CA THR A 35 -6.59 9.52 7.62
C THR A 35 -7.44 10.52 8.43
N THR A 36 -7.32 11.82 8.15
CA THR A 36 -8.00 12.91 8.86
C THR A 36 -9.24 13.41 8.10
N ASP A 37 -9.72 12.70 7.07
CA ASP A 37 -10.95 13.10 6.40
C ASP A 37 -12.16 12.92 7.34
N TYR A 38 -12.59 14.05 7.93
CA TYR A 38 -13.56 14.18 9.02
C TYR A 38 -14.97 13.60 8.73
N ARG A 39 -15.20 13.02 7.55
CA ARG A 39 -16.50 12.51 7.10
C ARG A 39 -16.65 10.99 7.27
N THR A 40 -15.56 10.26 7.43
CA THR A 40 -15.56 8.81 7.68
C THR A 40 -14.17 8.37 8.11
N THR A 41 -13.99 7.85 9.33
CA THR A 41 -12.75 7.16 9.68
C THR A 41 -12.68 5.84 8.91
N ASP A 42 -12.19 5.87 7.67
CA ASP A 42 -11.86 4.64 6.94
C ASP A 42 -10.47 4.18 7.38
N TYR A 43 -10.43 3.18 8.28
CA TYR A 43 -9.20 2.54 8.76
C TYR A 43 -8.33 1.94 7.64
N ARG A 44 -8.82 1.91 6.40
CA ARG A 44 -8.05 1.47 5.23
C ARG A 44 -7.37 2.63 4.51
N THR A 45 -7.65 3.88 4.84
CA THR A 45 -6.91 5.03 4.27
C THR A 45 -5.52 5.12 4.86
N THR A 46 -4.54 5.51 4.04
CA THR A 46 -3.16 5.67 4.45
C THR A 46 -2.49 6.81 3.67
N PRO A 47 -1.67 7.63 4.33
CA PRO A 47 -0.85 8.64 3.67
C PRO A 47 0.28 8.03 2.82
N LEU A 48 0.57 6.72 2.97
CA LEU A 48 1.63 6.02 2.25
C LEU A 48 1.31 5.73 0.77
N LEU A 49 0.15 6.16 0.28
CA LEU A 49 -0.27 6.04 -1.11
C LEU A 49 -0.96 7.33 -1.60
N PRO A 50 -0.84 7.69 -2.89
CA PRO A 50 -1.63 8.77 -3.46
C PRO A 50 -3.12 8.42 -3.49
N VAL A 51 -3.99 9.43 -3.37
CA VAL A 51 -5.45 9.28 -3.50
C VAL A 51 -5.82 8.54 -4.79
N GLY A 52 -6.81 7.65 -4.70
CA GLY A 52 -7.28 6.84 -5.83
C GLY A 52 -6.53 5.52 -6.03
N TRP A 53 -5.38 5.35 -5.37
CA TRP A 53 -4.62 4.09 -5.38
C TRP A 53 -5.06 3.16 -4.25
N SER A 54 -4.92 1.86 -4.49
CA SER A 54 -5.18 0.83 -3.49
C SER A 54 -4.23 -0.36 -3.65
N VAL A 55 -3.96 -1.07 -2.56
CA VAL A 55 -3.16 -2.29 -2.58
C VAL A 55 -4.03 -3.44 -3.05
N ALA A 56 -3.72 -3.99 -4.22
CA ALA A 56 -4.45 -5.11 -4.80
C ALA A 56 -3.92 -6.47 -4.33
N SER A 57 -2.61 -6.64 -4.31
CA SER A 57 -1.96 -7.87 -3.82
C SER A 57 -0.53 -7.61 -3.37
N ILE A 58 -0.05 -8.47 -2.47
CA ILE A 58 1.34 -8.52 -2.02
C ILE A 58 1.78 -9.98 -2.14
N ASP A 59 2.78 -10.22 -2.97
CA ASP A 59 3.39 -11.53 -3.14
C ASP A 59 4.76 -11.53 -2.47
N VAL A 60 4.80 -12.10 -1.27
CA VAL A 60 6.04 -12.20 -0.48
C VAL A 60 7.04 -13.15 -1.11
N GLN A 61 6.59 -14.19 -1.82
CA GLN A 61 7.49 -15.20 -2.38
C GLN A 61 8.30 -14.62 -3.54
N ASN A 62 7.68 -13.73 -4.33
CA ASN A 62 8.30 -13.14 -5.51
C ASN A 62 8.75 -11.69 -5.31
N GLY A 63 8.66 -11.14 -4.10
CA GLY A 63 9.08 -9.75 -3.86
C GLY A 63 8.19 -8.70 -4.53
N ARG A 64 6.89 -8.98 -4.75
CA ARG A 64 6.01 -8.12 -5.58
C ARG A 64 4.93 -7.40 -4.80
N LEU A 65 4.68 -6.15 -5.21
CA LEU A 65 3.56 -5.34 -4.78
C LEU A 65 2.72 -4.96 -6.01
N THR A 66 1.43 -5.28 -6.00
CA THR A 66 0.49 -4.82 -7.04
C THR A 66 -0.44 -3.75 -6.46
N LEU A 67 -0.42 -2.58 -7.09
CA LEU A 67 -1.32 -1.48 -6.79
C LEU A 67 -2.38 -1.35 -7.89
N ARG A 68 -3.53 -0.79 -7.53
CA ARG A 68 -4.63 -0.53 -8.45
C ARG A 68 -5.10 0.91 -8.37
N HIS A 69 -5.28 1.54 -9.52
CA HIS A 69 -5.90 2.84 -9.71
C HIS A 69 -7.06 2.72 -10.71
N GLY A 70 -8.29 2.74 -10.21
CA GLY A 70 -9.48 2.42 -11.02
C GLY A 70 -9.38 1.02 -11.63
N LYS A 71 -9.32 0.94 -12.97
CA LYS A 71 -9.19 -0.33 -13.72
C LYS A 71 -7.74 -0.73 -13.99
N GLN A 72 -6.77 0.15 -13.73
CA GLN A 72 -5.37 -0.10 -14.03
C GLN A 72 -4.69 -0.77 -12.83
N ALA A 73 -3.92 -1.82 -13.11
CA ALA A 73 -3.03 -2.46 -12.13
C ALA A 73 -1.58 -2.22 -12.53
N VAL A 74 -0.75 -1.90 -11.53
CA VAL A 74 0.69 -1.70 -11.69
C VAL A 74 1.41 -2.57 -10.67
N THR A 75 2.38 -3.35 -11.13
CA THR A 75 3.20 -4.22 -10.29
C THR A 75 4.62 -3.66 -10.19
N ALA A 76 5.11 -3.55 -8.96
CA ALA A 76 6.52 -3.31 -8.66
C ALA A 76 7.14 -4.59 -8.11
N GLU A 77 8.42 -4.81 -8.43
CA GLU A 77 9.20 -5.97 -8.04
C GLU A 77 10.63 -5.56 -7.66
N LEU A 78 11.31 -6.41 -6.91
CA LEU A 78 12.68 -6.24 -6.42
C LEU A 78 13.60 -7.32 -6.98
#